data_AF-A0A4R3LR79-F1
#
_entry.id   AF-A0A4R3LR79-F1
#
_cell.length_a   1.000
_cell.length_b   1.000
_cell.length_c   1.000
_cell.angle_alpha   90.00
_cell.angle_beta   90.00
_cell.angle_gamma   90.00
#
_symmetry.space_group_name_H-M   'P 1'
#
loop_
_entity.id
_entity.type
_entity.pdbx_description
1 polymer ?
#
loop_
_entity_poly.entity_id
_entity_poly.type
_entity_poly.pdbx_seq_one_letter_code
_entity_poly.pdbx_strand_id
1 'polypeptide(L)'
;MEELVARLKEKVGISEAAARHAVEIVIEFLSNEAPPGAMDEIAAAIPGLAELRARLPAQAAIPADTRHFGGMARLIQVADRMMAAGLTMPQVQDATREVVAFAREKAGAEAVDRIVAAIPGLRQVA
;
A
#
# COMPACT_ATOMS: atom_id res chain seq x y z
N MET A 1 -1.16 -10.06 -8.45
CA MET A 1 -1.72 -10.12 -7.09
C MET A 1 -1.25 -11.37 -6.35
N GLU A 2 -1.47 -12.57 -6.89
CA GLU A 2 -1.00 -13.83 -6.26
C GLU A 2 0.50 -13.86 -5.96
N GLU A 3 1.33 -13.31 -6.87
CA GLU A 3 2.78 -13.20 -6.67
C GLU A 3 3.14 -12.38 -5.42
N LEU A 4 2.48 -11.24 -5.22
CA LEU A 4 2.71 -10.38 -4.05
C LEU A 4 2.25 -11.07 -2.76
N VAL A 5 1.10 -11.75 -2.78
CA VAL A 5 0.61 -12.52 -1.64
C VAL A 5 1.58 -13.64 -1.27
N ALA A 6 2.07 -14.40 -2.26
CA ALA A 6 3.06 -15.45 -2.05
C ALA A 6 4.37 -14.88 -1.46
N ARG A 7 4.84 -13.76 -1.98
CA ARG A 7 6.03 -13.06 -1.47
C ARG A 7 5.88 -12.63 -0.03
N LEU A 8 4.74 -12.05 0.36
CA LEU A 8 4.49 -11.64 1.74
C LEU A 8 4.47 -12.84 2.70
N LYS A 9 3.87 -13.96 2.29
CA LYS A 9 3.90 -15.20 3.08
C LYS A 9 5.33 -15.68 3.32
N GLU A 10 6.16 -15.68 2.27
CA GLU A 10 7.54 -16.16 2.33
C GLU A 10 8.46 -15.22 3.12
N LYS A 11 8.39 -13.91 2.87
CA LYS A 11 9.32 -12.92 3.45
C LYS A 11 8.92 -12.43 4.83
N VAL A 12 7.62 -12.32 5.10
CA VAL A 12 7.08 -11.77 6.36
C VAL A 12 6.61 -12.87 7.32
N GLY A 13 6.41 -14.09 6.82
CA GLY A 13 5.97 -15.22 7.64
C GLY A 13 4.52 -15.11 8.12
N ILE A 14 3.65 -14.49 7.32
CA ILE A 14 2.22 -14.29 7.65
C ILE A 14 1.32 -15.29 6.92
N SER A 15 0.10 -15.45 7.42
CA SER A 15 -0.91 -16.30 6.77
C SER A 15 -1.33 -15.71 5.42
N GLU A 16 -1.90 -16.55 4.55
CA GLU A 16 -2.40 -16.08 3.25
C GLU A 16 -3.52 -15.04 3.38
N ALA A 17 -4.44 -15.25 4.34
CA ALA A 17 -5.51 -14.29 4.61
C ALA A 17 -4.94 -12.94 5.06
N ALA A 18 -3.97 -12.96 5.99
CA ALA A 18 -3.29 -11.77 6.46
C ALA A 18 -2.52 -11.06 5.33
N ALA A 19 -1.85 -11.81 4.45
CA ALA A 19 -1.16 -11.25 3.28
C ALA A 19 -2.13 -10.60 2.29
N ARG A 20 -3.26 -11.25 1.97
CA ARG A 20 -4.28 -10.67 1.08
C ARG A 20 -4.84 -9.36 1.65
N HIS A 21 -5.21 -9.35 2.93
CA HIS A 21 -5.70 -8.14 3.58
C HIS A 21 -4.64 -7.03 3.69
N ALA A 22 -3.38 -7.37 3.97
CA ALA A 22 -2.29 -6.41 3.96
C ALA A 22 -2.17 -5.72 2.59
N VAL A 23 -2.23 -6.48 1.50
CA VAL A 23 -2.21 -5.92 0.13
C VAL A 23 -3.43 -5.02 -0.11
N GLU A 24 -4.63 -5.48 0.23
CA GLU A 24 -5.86 -4.68 0.08
C GLU A 24 -5.76 -3.33 0.81
N ILE A 25 -5.36 -3.37 2.08
CA ILE A 25 -5.24 -2.18 2.94
C ILE A 25 -4.20 -1.20 2.38
N VAL A 26 -3.02 -1.70 1.98
CA VAL A 26 -1.95 -0.85 1.45
C VAL A 26 -2.34 -0.25 0.11
N ILE A 27 -2.89 -1.05 -0.82
CA ILE A 27 -3.31 -0.54 -2.14
C ILE A 27 -4.46 0.47 -2.02
N GLU A 28 -5.39 0.25 -1.11
CA GLU A 28 -6.45 1.22 -0.82
C GLU A 28 -5.87 2.54 -0.32
N PHE A 29 -4.97 2.48 0.66
CA PHE A 29 -4.31 3.66 1.20
C PHE A 29 -3.52 4.41 0.12
N LEU A 30 -2.70 3.72 -0.66
CA LEU A 30 -1.94 4.33 -1.74
C LEU A 30 -2.86 4.93 -2.81
N SER A 31 -4.00 4.30 -3.12
CA SER A 31 -4.98 4.85 -4.08
C SER A 31 -5.61 6.15 -3.62
N ASN A 32 -5.79 6.33 -2.31
CA ASN A 32 -6.40 7.54 -1.74
C ASN A 32 -5.38 8.69 -1.56
N GLU A 33 -4.13 8.33 -1.28
CA GLU A 33 -3.07 9.30 -0.98
C GLU A 33 -2.22 9.69 -2.19
N ALA A 34 -2.14 8.83 -3.21
CA ALA A 34 -1.35 9.09 -4.38
C ALA A 34 -1.87 10.30 -5.17
N PRO A 35 -0.98 11.04 -5.85
CA PRO A 35 -1.39 12.05 -6.82
C PRO A 35 -2.27 11.43 -7.93
N PRO A 36 -3.20 12.22 -8.51
CA PRO A 36 -4.00 11.75 -9.64
C PRO A 36 -3.12 11.15 -10.75
N GLY A 37 -3.48 9.95 -11.23
CA GLY A 37 -2.76 9.23 -12.29
C GLY A 37 -1.55 8.39 -11.83
N ALA A 38 -0.96 8.65 -10.66
CA ALA A 38 0.26 7.94 -10.23
C ALA A 38 0.02 6.44 -9.98
N MET A 39 -1.16 6.07 -9.47
CA MET A 39 -1.54 4.66 -9.28
C MET A 39 -1.93 3.95 -10.57
N ASP A 40 -2.21 4.67 -11.65
CA ASP A 40 -2.59 4.05 -12.93
C ASP A 40 -1.38 3.44 -13.63
N GLU A 41 -0.22 4.11 -13.53
CA GLU A 41 1.06 3.58 -14.01
C GLU A 41 1.47 2.30 -13.26
N ILE A 42 1.30 2.28 -11.92
CA ILE A 42 1.57 1.08 -11.12
C ILE A 42 0.57 -0.03 -11.43
N ALA A 43 -0.71 0.31 -11.60
CA ALA A 43 -1.75 -0.66 -11.93
C ALA A 43 -1.54 -1.30 -13.30
N ALA A 44 -1.00 -0.57 -14.27
CA ALA A 44 -0.65 -1.12 -15.58
C ALA A 44 0.52 -2.13 -15.51
N ALA A 45 1.43 -1.95 -14.55
CA ALA A 45 2.61 -2.80 -14.40
C ALA A 45 2.39 -4.04 -13.52
N ILE A 46 1.36 -4.05 -12.68
CA ILE A 46 1.10 -5.14 -11.73
C ILE A 46 -0.18 -5.89 -12.12
N PRO A 47 -0.08 -7.14 -12.62
CA PRO A 47 -1.25 -7.94 -12.96
C PRO A 47 -2.20 -8.13 -11.76
N GLY A 48 -3.48 -7.86 -11.98
CA GLY A 48 -4.52 -7.98 -10.95
C GLY A 48 -4.70 -6.74 -10.07
N LEU A 49 -3.85 -5.71 -10.21
CA LEU A 49 -3.92 -4.52 -9.35
C LEU A 49 -5.08 -3.59 -9.75
N ALA A 50 -5.36 -3.44 -11.04
CA ALA A 50 -6.49 -2.65 -11.52
C ALA A 50 -7.84 -3.23 -11.03
N GLU A 51 -7.99 -4.56 -11.10
CA GLU A 51 -9.17 -5.29 -10.64
C GLU A 51 -9.31 -5.25 -9.13
N LEU A 52 -8.20 -5.26 -8.39
CA LEU A 52 -8.21 -5.03 -6.95
C LEU A 52 -8.71 -3.61 -6.64
N ARG A 53 -8.12 -2.58 -7.26
CA ARG A 53 -8.51 -1.17 -7.05
C ARG A 53 -9.99 -0.94 -7.34
N ALA A 54 -10.54 -1.54 -8.39
CA ALA A 54 -11.95 -1.41 -8.74
C ALA A 54 -12.91 -2.03 -7.72
N ARG A 55 -12.44 -2.94 -6.87
CA ARG A 55 -13.24 -3.60 -5.81
C ARG A 55 -13.08 -2.94 -4.45
N LEU A 56 -12.03 -2.14 -4.26
CA LEU A 56 -11.81 -1.43 -3.01
C LEU A 56 -12.79 -0.25 -2.91
N PRO A 57 -13.31 0.06 -1.72
CA PRO A 57 -14.23 1.17 -1.56
C PRO A 57 -13.52 2.47 -1.94
N ALA A 58 -14.12 3.23 -2.86
CA ALA A 58 -13.69 4.59 -3.13
C ALA A 58 -14.01 5.43 -1.88
N GLN A 59 -13.00 5.72 -1.06
CA GLN A 59 -13.18 6.67 0.02
C GLN A 59 -13.27 8.07 -0.59
N ALA A 60 -14.12 8.92 -0.02
CA ALA A 60 -14.28 10.29 -0.49
C ALA A 60 -12.90 10.94 -0.62
N ALA A 61 -12.58 11.45 -1.82
CA ALA A 61 -11.29 12.05 -2.09
C ALA A 61 -11.02 13.14 -1.05
N ILE A 62 -10.02 12.91 -0.20
CA ILE A 62 -9.62 13.86 0.82
C ILE A 62 -9.07 15.09 0.09
N PRO A 63 -9.65 16.30 0.31
CA PRO A 63 -9.16 17.54 -0.29
C PRO A 63 -7.64 17.68 -0.13
N ALA A 64 -6.95 18.08 -1.21
CA ALA A 64 -5.49 18.06 -1.26
C ALA A 64 -4.80 18.90 -0.17
N ASP A 65 -5.47 19.95 0.29
CA ASP A 65 -5.10 20.82 1.40
C ASP A 65 -5.15 20.10 2.77
N THR A 66 -6.02 19.11 2.94
CA THR A 66 -6.12 18.30 4.16
C THR A 66 -5.22 17.04 4.15
N ARG A 67 -4.63 16.69 3.00
CA ARG A 67 -3.65 15.58 2.92
C ARG A 67 -2.42 15.83 3.81
N HIS A 68 -1.99 17.08 3.96
CA HIS A 68 -0.79 17.41 4.76
C HIS A 68 -0.99 17.28 6.27
N PHE A 69 -2.21 17.44 6.78
CA PHE A 69 -2.48 17.47 8.23
C PHE A 69 -2.71 16.10 8.89
N GLY A 70 -2.80 15.02 8.10
CA GLY A 70 -3.17 13.70 8.61
C GLY A 70 -2.23 12.55 8.23
N GLY A 71 -1.14 12.79 7.49
CA GLY A 71 -0.30 11.71 6.92
C GLY A 71 0.12 10.65 7.95
N MET A 72 0.67 11.07 9.08
CA MET A 72 1.09 10.14 10.14
C MET A 72 -0.10 9.44 10.83
N ALA A 73 -1.19 10.15 11.09
CA ALA A 73 -2.39 9.57 11.68
C ALA A 73 -3.03 8.52 10.76
N ARG A 74 -2.98 8.72 9.44
CA ARG A 74 -3.48 7.76 8.45
C ARG A 74 -2.56 6.55 8.30
N LEU A 75 -1.23 6.73 8.39
CA LEU A 75 -0.30 5.60 8.46
C LEU A 75 -0.53 4.74 9.71
N ILE A 76 -0.86 5.37 10.84
CA ILE A 76 -1.27 4.63 12.05
C ILE A 76 -2.56 3.86 11.81
N GLN A 77 -3.57 4.47 11.17
CA GLN A 77 -4.82 3.78 10.82
C GLN A 77 -4.59 2.57 9.90
N VAL A 78 -3.68 2.68 8.93
CA VAL A 78 -3.25 1.56 8.07
C VAL A 78 -2.62 0.46 8.91
N ALA A 79 -1.69 0.82 9.80
CA ALA A 79 -1.05 -0.14 10.70
C ALA A 79 -2.06 -0.85 11.60
N ASP A 80 -3.01 -0.12 12.19
CA ASP A 80 -4.06 -0.65 13.04
C ASP A 80 -4.94 -1.66 12.29
N ARG A 81 -5.30 -1.36 11.03
CA ARG A 81 -6.08 -2.27 10.18
C ARG A 81 -5.30 -3.54 9.84
N MET A 82 -4.00 -3.43 9.57
CA MET A 82 -3.15 -4.60 9.32
C MET A 82 -2.98 -5.44 10.59
N MET A 83 -2.84 -4.80 11.75
CA MET A 83 -2.81 -5.51 13.03
C MET A 83 -4.14 -6.21 13.35
N ALA A 84 -5.27 -5.58 13.04
CA ALA A 84 -6.59 -6.20 13.13
C ALA A 84 -6.75 -7.41 12.17
N ALA A 85 -6.00 -7.43 11.06
CA ALA A 85 -5.91 -8.59 10.16
C ALA A 85 -4.93 -9.68 10.66
N GLY A 86 -4.37 -9.52 11.85
CA GLY A 86 -3.53 -10.52 12.51
C GLY A 86 -2.02 -10.31 12.37
N LEU A 87 -1.58 -9.16 11.84
CA LEU A 87 -0.15 -8.82 11.78
C LEU A 87 0.34 -8.26 13.13
N THR A 88 1.57 -8.58 13.49
CA THR A 88 2.28 -7.86 14.56
C THR A 88 2.90 -6.57 14.01
N MET A 89 3.24 -5.60 14.87
CA MET A 89 3.84 -4.33 14.42
C MET A 89 5.12 -4.51 13.57
N PRO A 90 6.05 -5.43 13.88
CA PRO A 90 7.19 -5.73 12.99
C PRO A 90 6.74 -6.22 11.62
N GLN A 91 5.76 -7.14 11.57
CA GLN A 91 5.22 -7.67 10.31
C GLN A 91 4.50 -6.60 9.49
N VAL A 92 3.89 -5.60 10.13
CA VAL A 92 3.30 -4.44 9.43
C VAL A 92 4.37 -3.65 8.68
N GLN A 93 5.50 -3.39 9.33
CA GLN A 93 6.62 -2.69 8.70
C GLN A 93 7.20 -3.51 7.55
N ASP A 94 7.48 -4.80 7.78
CA ASP A 94 8.04 -5.70 6.78
C ASP A 94 7.10 -5.85 5.58
N ALA A 95 5.79 -6.03 5.80
CA ALA A 95 4.81 -6.12 4.73
C ALA A 95 4.73 -4.82 3.92
N THR A 96 4.79 -3.66 4.56
CA THR A 96 4.80 -2.36 3.87
C THR A 96 6.03 -2.23 2.97
N ARG A 97 7.22 -2.56 3.49
CA ARG A 97 8.48 -2.55 2.71
C ARG A 97 8.40 -3.49 1.51
N GLU A 98 7.93 -4.72 1.69
CA GLU A 98 7.82 -5.69 0.62
C GLU A 98 6.81 -5.29 -0.46
N VAL A 99 5.67 -4.69 -0.10
CA VAL A 99 4.71 -4.16 -1.08
C VAL A 99 5.33 -3.02 -1.90
N VAL A 100 6.04 -2.09 -1.25
CA VAL A 100 6.72 -0.98 -1.93
C VAL A 100 7.85 -1.49 -2.81
N ALA A 101 8.67 -2.42 -2.33
CA ALA A 101 9.74 -3.05 -3.09
C ALA A 101 9.21 -3.77 -4.33
N PHE A 102 8.15 -4.57 -4.17
CA PHE A 102 7.48 -5.23 -5.28
C PHE A 102 6.93 -4.21 -6.31
N ALA A 103 6.34 -3.11 -5.85
CA ALA A 103 5.89 -2.06 -6.75
C ALA A 103 7.04 -1.43 -7.52
N ARG A 104 8.20 -1.20 -6.89
CA ARG A 104 9.40 -0.66 -7.55
C ARG A 104 9.95 -1.62 -8.60
N GLU A 105 9.96 -2.91 -8.30
CA GLU A 105 10.42 -3.95 -9.22
C GLU A 105 9.53 -4.05 -10.47
N LYS A 106 8.21 -3.91 -10.31
CA LYS A 106 7.26 -4.06 -11.42
C LYS A 106 7.01 -2.77 -12.19
N ALA A 107 6.79 -1.66 -11.49
CA ALA A 107 6.40 -0.37 -12.08
C ALA A 107 7.57 0.61 -12.26
N GLY A 108 8.76 0.27 -11.76
CA GLY A 108 9.92 1.15 -11.77
C GLY A 108 9.98 2.08 -10.55
N ALA A 109 11.19 2.48 -10.19
CA ALA A 109 11.43 3.31 -9.01
C ALA A 109 10.75 4.68 -9.11
N GLU A 110 10.76 5.30 -10.28
CA GLU A 110 10.22 6.66 -10.49
C GLU A 110 8.72 6.78 -10.21
N ALA A 111 7.92 5.82 -10.68
CA ALA A 111 6.48 5.81 -10.43
C ALA A 111 6.18 5.67 -8.93
N VAL A 112 6.90 4.79 -8.24
CA VAL A 112 6.73 4.56 -6.80
C VAL A 112 7.26 5.73 -5.97
N ASP A 113 8.38 6.33 -6.36
CA ASP A 113 8.98 7.47 -5.66
C ASP A 113 8.07 8.69 -5.64
N ARG A 114 7.31 8.94 -6.72
CA ARG A 114 6.30 10.00 -6.74
C ARG A 114 5.22 9.77 -5.69
N ILE A 115 4.78 8.54 -5.48
CA ILE A 115 3.79 8.21 -4.45
C ILE A 115 4.42 8.33 -3.06
N VAL A 116 5.61 7.76 -2.84
CA VAL A 116 6.29 7.83 -1.54
C VAL A 116 6.59 9.28 -1.14
N ALA A 117 6.95 10.14 -2.10
CA ALA A 117 7.18 11.56 -1.86
C ALA A 117 5.88 12.34 -1.54
N ALA A 118 4.74 11.89 -2.07
CA ALA A 118 3.44 12.52 -1.82
C ALA A 118 2.84 12.17 -0.45
N ILE A 119 3.35 11.13 0.23
CA ILE A 119 2.80 10.60 1.49
C ILE A 119 3.76 10.87 2.64
N PRO A 120 3.49 11.90 3.47
CA PRO A 120 4.31 12.20 4.64
C PRO A 120 4.43 11.00 5.58
N GLY A 121 5.65 10.62 5.93
CA GLY A 121 5.94 9.50 6.84
C GLY A 121 6.10 8.14 6.15
N LEU A 122 5.60 7.94 4.92
CA LEU A 122 5.72 6.65 4.23
C LEU A 122 7.19 6.27 4.00
N ARG A 123 8.05 7.25 3.70
CA ARG A 123 9.50 7.06 3.55
C ARG A 123 10.20 6.52 4.81
N GLN A 124 9.60 6.65 5.99
CA GLN A 124 10.20 6.16 7.25
C GLN A 124 9.92 4.67 7.46
N VAL A 125 8.84 4.15 6.87
CA VAL A 125 8.37 2.77 7.03
C VAL A 125 8.57 1.93 5.77
N ALA A 126 8.70 2.57 4.60
CA ALA A 126 9.03 1.95 3.32
C ALA A 126 10.54 1.72 3.13
#